data_AF-A0A7X4EA91-F1
#
_entry.id   AF-A0A7X4EA91-F1
#
_cell.length_a   1.000
_cell.length_b   1.000
_cell.length_c   1.000
_cell.angle_alpha   90.00
_cell.angle_beta   90.00
_cell.angle_gamma   90.00
#
_symmetry.space_group_name_H-M   'P 1'
#
loop_
_entity.id
_entity.type
_entity.pdbx_description
1 polymer ?
#
loop_
_entity_poly.entity_id
_entity_poly.type
_entity_poly.pdbx_seq_one_letter_code
_entity_poly.pdbx_strand_id
1 'polypeptide(L)'
;MSDQTKQALEFIGKQIRELKIIQPHLLEAVNAILAKEQFYKWKKQVVTLVGEQLGDGYRKRLSKDWLETAFAGADMYDELSDDIEMCLRHLYQLSQEIETKGLQGQDKTPST
;
A
#
# COMPACT_ATOMS: atom_id res chain seq x y z
N MET A 1 17.19 12.88 9.95
CA MET A 1 15.87 12.31 9.64
C MET A 1 14.86 12.88 10.63
N SER A 2 13.78 13.52 10.16
CA SER A 2 12.77 14.13 11.04
C SER A 2 11.89 13.08 11.71
N ASP A 3 11.22 13.44 12.81
CA ASP A 3 10.29 12.53 13.48
C ASP A 3 9.10 12.14 12.60
N GLN A 4 8.64 13.05 11.74
CA GLN A 4 7.64 12.74 10.70
C GLN A 4 8.16 11.68 9.70
N THR A 5 9.43 11.77 9.31
CA THR A 5 10.03 10.77 8.41
C THR A 5 10.10 9.40 9.08
N LYS A 6 10.48 9.34 10.36
CA LYS A 6 10.49 8.09 11.13
C LYS A 6 9.10 7.48 11.27
N GLN A 7 8.09 8.29 11.61
CA GLN A 7 6.71 7.84 11.72
C GLN A 7 6.18 7.30 10.39
N ALA A 8 6.48 7.96 9.27
CA ALA A 8 6.11 7.48 7.95
C ALA A 8 6.75 6.11 7.62
N LEU A 9 8.03 5.93 7.94
CA LEU A 9 8.73 4.66 7.75
C LEU A 9 8.23 3.55 8.67
N GLU A 10 7.92 3.86 9.93
CA GLU A 10 7.30 2.92 10.86
C GLU A 10 5.93 2.46 10.36
N PHE A 11 5.13 3.40 9.84
CA PHE A 11 3.85 3.11 9.22
C PHE A 11 4.00 2.19 8.00
N ILE A 12 4.86 2.52 7.04
CA ILE A 12 5.10 1.69 5.85
C ILE A 12 5.60 0.30 6.27
N GLY A 13 6.56 0.25 7.19
CA GLY A 13 7.10 -0.99 7.73
C GLY A 13 6.02 -1.86 8.38
N LYS A 14 5.03 -1.25 9.05
CA LYS A 14 3.85 -1.96 9.58
C LYS A 14 3.02 -2.57 8.45
N GLN A 15 2.72 -1.82 7.38
CA GLN A 15 1.93 -2.32 6.26
C GLN A 15 2.62 -3.48 5.53
N ILE A 16 3.95 -3.40 5.35
CA ILE A 16 4.74 -4.49 4.75
C ILE A 16 4.67 -5.75 5.62
N ARG A 17 4.82 -5.62 6.94
CA ARG A 17 4.74 -6.76 7.86
C ARG A 17 3.35 -7.39 7.86
N GLU A 18 2.31 -6.56 7.91
CA GLU A 18 0.93 -7.02 7.84
C GLU A 18 0.67 -7.77 6.54
N LEU A 19 1.11 -7.23 5.40
CA LEU A 19 0.93 -7.86 4.10
C LEU A 19 1.64 -9.23 4.00
N LYS A 20 2.86 -9.35 4.55
CA LYS A 20 3.59 -10.62 4.62
C LYS A 20 2.91 -11.67 5.51
N ILE A 21 2.20 -11.24 6.56
CA ILE A 21 1.46 -12.14 7.44
C ILE A 21 0.19 -12.64 6.74
N ILE A 22 -0.55 -11.75 6.08
CA ILE A 22 -1.84 -12.12 5.45
C ILE A 22 -1.67 -12.82 4.10
N GLN A 23 -0.57 -12.59 3.38
CA GLN A 23 -0.31 -13.20 2.06
C GLN A 23 -0.52 -14.72 2.03
N PRO A 24 0.13 -15.55 2.88
CA PRO A 24 -0.09 -16.99 2.85
C PRO A 24 -1.55 -17.37 3.11
N HIS A 25 -2.23 -16.66 4.02
CA HIS A 25 -3.64 -16.91 4.33
C HIS A 25 -4.57 -16.57 3.16
N LEU A 26 -4.26 -15.53 2.40
CA LEU A 26 -5.03 -15.14 1.21
C LEU A 26 -4.83 -16.15 0.05
N LEU A 27 -3.61 -16.68 -0.11
CA LEU A 27 -3.28 -17.64 -1.17
C LEU A 27 -3.76 -19.07 -0.86
N GLU A 28 -3.90 -19.43 0.41
CA GLU A 28 -4.45 -20.73 0.84
C GLU A 28 -5.98 -20.69 1.08
N ALA A 29 -6.60 -19.52 0.93
CA ALA A 29 -8.04 -19.36 1.16
C ALA A 29 -8.83 -20.23 0.17
N VAL A 30 -9.80 -21.00 0.65
CA VAL A 30 -10.66 -21.88 -0.19
C VAL A 30 -11.51 -21.08 -1.19
N ASN A 31 -11.73 -19.78 -0.95
CA ASN A 31 -12.52 -18.90 -1.80
C ASN A 31 -11.68 -17.70 -2.27
N ALA A 32 -11.13 -17.80 -3.48
CA ALA A 32 -10.34 -16.76 -4.13
C ALA A 32 -11.09 -15.42 -4.25
N ILE A 33 -12.40 -15.44 -4.51
CA ILE A 33 -13.22 -14.23 -4.64
C ILE A 33 -13.25 -13.49 -3.30
N LEU A 34 -13.54 -14.20 -2.21
CA LEU A 34 -13.55 -13.64 -0.87
C LEU A 34 -12.16 -13.11 -0.47
N ALA A 35 -11.09 -13.84 -0.82
CA ALA A 35 -9.72 -13.40 -0.57
C ALA A 35 -9.40 -12.10 -1.33
N LYS A 36 -9.77 -11.99 -2.61
CA LYS A 36 -9.63 -10.76 -3.40
C LYS A 36 -10.44 -9.60 -2.82
N GLU A 37 -11.66 -9.83 -2.35
CA GLU A 37 -12.46 -8.79 -1.70
C GLU A 37 -11.83 -8.29 -0.39
N GLN A 38 -11.32 -9.21 0.43
CA GLN A 38 -10.62 -8.86 1.67
C GLN A 38 -9.34 -8.08 1.38
N PHE A 39 -8.58 -8.51 0.38
CA PHE A 39 -7.37 -7.81 -0.04
C PHE A 39 -7.68 -6.42 -0.59
N TYR A 40 -8.74 -6.28 -1.39
CA TYR A 40 -9.19 -4.98 -1.89
C TYR A 40 -9.62 -4.02 -0.77
N LYS A 41 -10.30 -4.53 0.28
CA LYS A 41 -10.63 -3.74 1.47
C LYS A 41 -9.37 -3.24 2.18
N TRP A 42 -8.36 -4.12 2.33
CA TRP A 42 -7.06 -3.74 2.88
C TRP A 42 -6.39 -2.65 2.02
N LYS A 43 -6.35 -2.80 0.69
CA LYS A 43 -5.77 -1.78 -0.21
C LYS A 43 -6.43 -0.41 -0.03
N LYS A 44 -7.76 -0.35 0.03
CA LYS A 44 -8.51 0.90 0.28
C LYS A 44 -8.14 1.55 1.60
N GLN A 45 -8.05 0.77 2.66
CA GLN A 45 -7.66 1.27 3.97
C GLN A 45 -6.23 1.82 3.94
N VAL A 46 -5.26 1.09 3.37
CA VAL A 46 -3.87 1.52 3.30
C VAL A 46 -3.72 2.80 2.47
N VAL A 47 -4.37 2.88 1.31
CA VAL A 47 -4.37 4.09 0.47
C VAL A 47 -4.90 5.31 1.24
N THR A 48 -5.93 5.12 2.06
CA THR A 48 -6.49 6.19 2.89
C THR A 48 -5.49 6.64 3.96
N LEU A 49 -4.91 5.69 4.70
CA LEU A 49 -3.91 5.95 5.74
C LEU A 49 -2.62 6.57 5.17
N VAL A 50 -2.21 6.20 3.95
CA VAL A 50 -1.09 6.86 3.26
C VAL A 50 -1.39 8.34 3.04
N GLY A 51 -2.62 8.70 2.66
CA GLY A 51 -3.00 10.11 2.51
C GLY A 51 -2.91 10.89 3.82
N GLU A 52 -3.38 10.28 4.91
CA GLU A 52 -3.36 10.89 6.24
C GLU A 52 -1.94 11.04 6.81
N GLN A 53 -1.08 10.04 6.60
CA GLN A 53 0.24 9.96 7.22
C GLN A 53 1.34 10.60 6.38
N LEU A 54 1.25 10.48 5.05
CA LEU A 54 2.32 10.86 4.12
C LEU A 54 1.92 12.03 3.21
N GLY A 55 0.62 12.30 3.05
CA GLY A 55 0.08 13.38 2.22
C GLY A 55 -0.61 12.88 0.94
N ASP A 56 -1.47 13.74 0.38
CA ASP A 56 -2.37 13.39 -0.72
C ASP A 56 -1.63 13.06 -2.03
N GLY A 57 -0.44 13.62 -2.24
CA GLY A 57 0.43 13.26 -3.38
C GLY A 57 0.80 11.78 -3.39
N TYR A 58 1.13 11.21 -2.23
CA TYR A 58 1.44 9.77 -2.10
C TYR A 58 0.18 8.92 -2.29
N ARG A 59 -0.94 9.34 -1.70
CA ARG A 59 -2.24 8.67 -1.86
C ARG A 59 -2.65 8.58 -3.32
N LYS A 60 -2.59 9.67 -4.08
CA LYS A 60 -2.98 9.70 -5.49
C LYS A 60 -2.14 8.74 -6.33
N ARG A 61 -0.82 8.70 -6.10
CA ARG A 61 0.08 7.76 -6.79
C ARG A 61 -0.30 6.30 -6.53
N LEU A 62 -0.49 5.93 -5.25
CA LEU A 62 -0.86 4.55 -4.92
C LEU A 62 -2.28 4.18 -5.35
N SER A 63 -3.24 5.11 -5.24
CA SER A 63 -4.66 4.85 -5.58
C SER A 63 -4.82 4.37 -7.01
N LYS A 64 -4.13 5.03 -7.94
CA LYS A 64 -4.16 4.67 -9.36
C LYS A 64 -3.72 3.22 -9.56
N ASP A 65 -2.54 2.89 -9.06
CA ASP A 65 -1.97 1.57 -9.31
C ASP A 65 -2.72 0.48 -8.54
N TRP A 66 -3.21 0.76 -7.33
CA TRP A 66 -3.77 -0.26 -6.43
C TRP A 66 -5.28 -0.47 -6.57
N LEU A 67 -6.02 0.57 -6.94
CA LEU A 67 -7.49 0.54 -6.94
C LEU A 67 -8.09 0.60 -8.34
N GLU A 68 -7.35 1.10 -9.33
CA GLU A 68 -7.82 1.25 -10.70
C GLU A 68 -7.19 0.22 -11.65
N THR A 69 -6.07 -0.39 -11.28
CA THR A 69 -5.47 -1.50 -12.05
C THR A 69 -6.21 -2.80 -11.77
N ALA A 70 -6.66 -3.46 -12.83
CA ALA A 70 -7.15 -4.83 -12.79
C ALA A 70 -6.10 -5.75 -13.43
N PHE A 71 -5.72 -6.81 -12.72
CA PHE A 71 -4.97 -7.92 -13.30
C PHE A 71 -5.96 -8.83 -14.02
N ALA A 72 -5.72 -9.08 -15.30
CA ALA A 72 -6.47 -10.05 -16.09
C ALA A 72 -5.60 -11.30 -16.23
N GLY A 73 -5.95 -12.35 -15.49
CA GLY A 73 -5.30 -13.66 -15.48
C GLY A 73 -6.29 -14.79 -15.75
N ALA A 74 -5.77 -15.98 -16.00
CA ALA A 74 -6.59 -17.19 -16.15
C ALA A 74 -7.00 -17.80 -14.80
N ASP A 75 -6.21 -17.55 -13.74
CA ASP A 75 -6.43 -18.00 -12.36
C ASP A 75 -6.53 -16.81 -11.40
N MET A 76 -7.55 -16.81 -10.53
CA MET A 76 -7.77 -15.75 -9.55
C MET A 76 -6.69 -15.70 -8.46
N TYR A 77 -6.03 -16.82 -8.15
CA TYR A 77 -4.94 -16.85 -7.18
C TYR A 77 -3.66 -16.25 -7.75
N ASP A 78 -3.39 -16.45 -9.05
CA ASP A 78 -2.27 -15.80 -9.74
C ASP A 78 -2.49 -14.29 -9.76
N GLU A 79 -3.70 -13.83 -10.12
CA GLU A 79 -4.07 -12.41 -10.07
C GLU A 79 -3.90 -11.82 -8.66
N LEU A 80 -4.31 -12.56 -7.63
CA LEU A 80 -4.16 -12.13 -6.23
C LEU A 80 -2.70 -12.08 -5.80
N SER A 81 -1.88 -13.05 -6.23
CA SER A 81 -0.44 -13.07 -5.97
C SER A 81 0.25 -11.87 -6.60
N ASP A 82 -0.02 -11.60 -7.89
CA ASP A 82 0.55 -10.47 -8.62
C ASP A 82 0.16 -9.13 -7.97
N ASP A 83 -1.09 -9.00 -7.52
CA ASP A 83 -1.60 -7.80 -6.84
C ASP A 83 -0.90 -7.59 -5.48
N ILE A 84 -0.69 -8.65 -4.71
CA ILE A 84 0.07 -8.60 -3.45
C ILE A 84 1.54 -8.22 -3.70
N GLU A 85 2.19 -8.81 -4.70
CA GLU A 85 3.57 -8.51 -5.06
C GLU A 85 3.76 -7.07 -5.52
N MET A 86 2.82 -6.54 -6.32
CA MET A 86 2.81 -5.13 -6.71
C MET A 86 2.70 -4.23 -5.46
N CYS A 87 1.79 -4.53 -4.55
CA CYS A 87 1.65 -3.76 -3.31
C CYS A 87 2.94 -3.78 -2.47
N LEU A 88 3.57 -4.94 -2.29
CA LEU A 88 4.86 -5.05 -1.58
C LEU A 88 5.93 -4.20 -2.26
N ARG A 89 6.06 -4.30 -3.58
CA ARG A 89 7.05 -3.55 -4.36
C ARG A 89 6.87 -2.04 -4.19
N HIS A 90 5.64 -1.54 -4.28
CA HIS A 90 5.36 -0.11 -4.12
C HIS A 90 5.63 0.36 -2.68
N LEU A 91 5.31 -0.43 -1.66
CA LEU A 91 5.64 -0.10 -0.27
C LEU A 91 7.15 -0.06 -0.03
N TYR A 92 7.92 -1.00 -0.61
CA TYR A 92 9.38 -0.97 -0.53
C TYR A 92 9.99 0.25 -1.23
N GLN A 93 9.51 0.56 -2.44
CA GLN A 93 9.95 1.74 -3.19
C GLN A 93 9.63 3.03 -2.42
N LEU A 94 8.44 3.09 -1.80
CA LEU A 94 8.03 4.23 -1.00
C LEU A 94 8.90 4.40 0.26
N SER A 95 9.21 3.30 0.96
CA SER A 95 10.14 3.32 2.09
C SER A 95 11.50 3.85 1.68
N GLN A 96 12.07 3.33 0.58
CA GLN A 96 13.36 3.77 0.06
C GLN A 96 13.34 5.24 -0.39
N GLU A 97 12.25 5.70 -1.01
CA GLU A 97 12.08 7.09 -1.40
C GLU A 97 12.14 8.01 -0.17
N ILE A 98 11.42 7.65 0.90
CA ILE A 98 11.36 8.44 2.14
C ILE A 98 12.69 8.39 2.90
N GLU A 99 13.38 7.26 2.91
CA GLU A 99 14.72 7.13 3.51
C GLU A 99 15.76 8.02 2.81
N THR A 100 15.71 8.08 1.47
CA THR A 100 16.72 8.77 0.65
C THR A 100 16.42 10.26 0.50
N LYS A 101 15.16 10.64 0.33
CA LYS A 101 14.74 12.02 0.01
C LYS A 101 14.06 12.73 1.17
N GLY A 102 13.73 12.03 2.25
CA GLY A 102 12.82 12.51 3.27
C GLY A 102 11.36 12.49 2.79
N LEU A 103 10.43 12.79 3.71
CA LEU A 103 9.02 12.92 3.37
C LEU A 103 8.79 14.19 2.53
N GLN A 104 8.42 14.02 1.26
CA GLN A 104 8.18 15.13 0.34
C GLN A 104 6.68 15.41 0.24
N GLY A 105 6.21 16.47 0.92
CA GLY A 105 4.85 16.98 0.76
C GLY A 105 3.92 16.64 1.92
N GLN A 106 4.08 17.37 3.02
CA GLN A 106 2.88 17.92 3.64
C GLN A 106 2.59 19.18 2.85
N ASP A 107 1.50 19.20 2.08
CA ASP A 107 0.94 20.47 1.62
C ASP A 107 0.77 21.31 2.88
N LYS A 108 1.62 22.32 3.05
CA LYS A 108 1.36 23.40 3.99
C LYS A 108 0.12 24.07 3.44
N THR A 109 -1.07 23.64 3.87
CA THR A 109 -2.25 24.48 3.76
C THR A 109 -1.84 25.82 4.38
N PRO A 110 -1.88 26.92 3.61
CA PRO A 110 -1.63 28.22 4.20
C PRO A 110 -2.75 28.43 5.22
N SER A 111 -2.39 28.50 6.50
CA SER A 111 -3.30 28.92 7.56
C SER A 111 -3.93 30.24 7.10
N THR A 112 -5.23 30.21 6.81
CA THR A 112 -6.03 31.40 6.54
C THR A 112 -6.71 31.80 7.83
#